data_AF-A0A7W1IR70-F1
#
_entry.id   AF-A0A7W1IR70-F1
#
_cell.length_a   1.000
_cell.length_b   1.000
_cell.length_c   1.000
_cell.angle_alpha   90.00
_cell.angle_beta   90.00
_cell.angle_gamma   90.00
#
_symmetry.space_group_name_H-M   'P 1'
#
loop_
_entity.id
_entity.type
_entity.pdbx_description
1 polymer ?
#
loop_
_entity_poly.entity_id
_entity_poly.type
_entity_poly.pdbx_seq_one_letter_code
_entity_poly.pdbx_strand_id
1 'polypeptide(L)'
;MRANVVLAQGEVFVGEVEWSGKGWLRLRTDAGQRLINLAHVAVIGLVGSALDDEQDEIDGALPKPSSKDRPVKVSQAPGRPWPDDELKRLADAFLDGVEDNELAERHKRARPAIKQLRQGFECARGNLVEDQISEVAATWVPRWRRVLAG
;
A
#
# COMPACT_ATOMS: atom_id res chain seq x y z
N MET A 1 -4.20 7.13 -23.83
CA MET A 1 -2.84 7.07 -23.20
C MET A 1 -2.13 5.79 -23.63
N ARG A 2 -0.91 5.86 -24.19
CA ARG A 2 -0.22 4.68 -24.73
C ARG A 2 0.70 4.04 -23.69
N ALA A 3 0.64 2.72 -23.54
CA ALA A 3 1.40 1.96 -22.57
C ALA A 3 1.96 0.66 -23.17
N ASN A 4 3.05 0.18 -22.60
CA ASN A 4 3.51 -1.20 -22.78
C ASN A 4 3.27 -1.98 -21.48
N VAL A 5 2.71 -3.18 -21.60
CA VAL A 5 2.32 -4.05 -20.50
C VAL A 5 3.11 -5.34 -20.64
N VAL A 6 3.92 -5.64 -19.64
CA VAL A 6 4.75 -6.86 -19.59
C VAL A 6 4.10 -7.85 -18.63
N LEU A 7 3.75 -9.04 -19.11
CA LEU A 7 3.25 -10.12 -18.28
C LEU A 7 4.38 -10.78 -17.49
N ALA A 8 4.04 -11.45 -16.38
CA ALA A 8 5.00 -12.21 -15.57
C ALA A 8 5.74 -13.31 -16.36
N GLN A 9 5.17 -13.76 -17.47
CA GLN A 9 5.75 -14.77 -18.37
C GLN A 9 6.64 -14.16 -19.46
N GLY A 10 6.78 -12.84 -19.51
CA GLY A 10 7.65 -12.12 -20.45
C GLY A 10 6.96 -11.62 -21.73
N GLU A 11 5.69 -11.97 -21.96
CA GLU A 11 4.93 -11.42 -23.09
C GLU A 11 4.69 -9.91 -22.93
N VAL A 12 4.79 -9.17 -24.04
CA VAL A 12 4.66 -7.70 -24.05
C VAL A 12 3.50 -7.28 -24.95
N PHE A 13 2.58 -6.50 -24.40
CA PHE A 13 1.48 -5.88 -25.11
C PHE A 13 1.67 -4.37 -25.17
N VAL A 14 1.64 -3.80 -26.37
CA VAL A 14 1.77 -2.35 -26.57
C VAL A 14 0.48 -1.83 -27.18
N GLY A 15 -0.09 -0.78 -26.59
CA GLY A 15 -1.35 -0.23 -27.07
C GLY A 15 -1.84 0.97 -26.27
N GLU A 16 -3.04 1.41 -26.59
CA GLU A 16 -3.72 2.48 -25.89
C GLU A 16 -4.57 1.93 -24.74
N VAL A 17 -4.38 2.48 -23.55
CA VAL A 17 -5.23 2.21 -22.39
C VAL A 17 -6.56 2.91 -22.58
N GLU A 18 -7.61 2.11 -22.77
CA GLU A 18 -8.99 2.61 -22.87
C GLU A 18 -9.65 2.70 -21.49
N TRP A 19 -9.33 1.76 -20.60
CA TRP A 19 -9.94 1.67 -19.27
C TRP A 19 -9.11 0.80 -18.33
N SER A 20 -9.15 1.13 -17.04
CA SER A 20 -8.61 0.28 -15.97
C SER A 20 -9.54 0.29 -14.75
N GLY A 21 -9.78 -0.87 -14.16
CA GLY A 21 -10.56 -0.98 -12.93
C GLY A 21 -10.76 -2.43 -12.49
N LYS A 22 -11.06 -2.65 -11.21
CA LYS A 22 -11.34 -3.98 -10.63
C LYS A 22 -10.28 -5.06 -10.97
N GLY A 23 -9.00 -4.66 -11.07
CA GLY A 23 -7.91 -5.58 -11.41
C GLY A 23 -7.77 -5.90 -12.90
N TRP A 24 -8.49 -5.21 -13.79
CA TRP A 24 -8.42 -5.41 -15.23
C TRP A 24 -8.00 -4.14 -15.96
N LEU A 25 -7.30 -4.34 -17.08
CA LEU A 25 -6.86 -3.30 -18.00
C LEU A 25 -7.37 -3.62 -19.40
N ARG A 26 -8.10 -2.69 -20.03
CA ARG A 26 -8.49 -2.79 -21.43
C ARG A 26 -7.48 -2.02 -22.27
N LEU A 27 -6.76 -2.75 -23.11
CA LEU A 27 -5.71 -2.24 -23.98
C LEU A 27 -6.12 -2.42 -25.44
N ARG A 28 -6.21 -1.32 -26.19
CA ARG A 28 -6.40 -1.34 -27.63
C ARG A 28 -5.04 -1.43 -28.32
N THR A 29 -4.80 -2.57 -28.97
CA THR A 29 -3.59 -2.85 -29.76
C THR A 29 -3.92 -2.79 -31.24
N ASP A 30 -2.89 -2.82 -32.11
CA ASP A 30 -3.09 -2.89 -33.57
C ASP A 30 -3.77 -4.21 -34.00
N ALA A 31 -3.63 -5.26 -33.19
CA ALA A 31 -4.31 -6.55 -33.37
C ALA A 31 -5.73 -6.60 -32.77
N GLY A 32 -6.25 -5.46 -32.31
CA GLY A 32 -7.57 -5.34 -31.67
C GLY A 32 -7.50 -5.14 -30.16
N GLN A 33 -8.65 -5.27 -29.50
CA GLN A 33 -8.76 -5.04 -28.06
C GLN A 33 -8.36 -6.27 -27.25
N ARG A 34 -7.58 -6.05 -26.19
CA ARG A 34 -7.13 -7.06 -25.24
C ARG A 34 -7.56 -6.66 -23.84
N LEU A 35 -8.04 -7.64 -23.08
CA LEU A 35 -8.36 -7.47 -21.67
C LEU A 35 -7.29 -8.21 -20.86
N ILE A 36 -6.53 -7.46 -20.06
CA ILE A 36 -5.36 -7.95 -19.33
C ILE A 36 -5.69 -7.92 -17.84
N ASN A 37 -5.50 -9.06 -17.15
CA ASN A 37 -5.62 -9.13 -15.70
C ASN A 37 -4.34 -8.60 -15.06
N LEU A 38 -4.47 -7.56 -14.25
CA LEU A 38 -3.37 -6.86 -13.59
C LEU A 38 -2.62 -7.74 -12.58
N ALA A 39 -3.23 -8.82 -12.07
CA ALA A 39 -2.56 -9.78 -11.19
C ALA A 39 -1.44 -10.58 -11.89
N HIS A 40 -1.43 -10.61 -13.23
CA HIS A 40 -0.42 -11.28 -14.04
C HIS A 40 0.53 -10.33 -14.75
N VAL A 41 0.38 -9.02 -14.50
CA VAL A 41 1.24 -7.98 -15.07
C VAL A 41 2.44 -7.80 -14.16
N ALA A 42 3.64 -7.95 -14.72
CA ALA A 42 4.88 -7.67 -14.04
C ALA A 42 5.20 -6.17 -14.04
N VAL A 43 5.03 -5.49 -15.18
CA VAL A 43 5.39 -4.08 -15.36
C VAL A 43 4.44 -3.40 -16.35
N ILE A 44 4.10 -2.13 -16.09
CA ILE A 44 3.46 -1.23 -17.05
C ILE A 44 4.37 -0.02 -17.25
N GLY A 45 4.81 0.22 -18.48
CA GLY A 45 5.57 1.42 -18.84
C GLY A 45 4.73 2.37 -19.71
N LEU A 46 5.05 3.66 -19.65
CA LEU A 46 4.39 4.69 -20.42
C LEU A 46 5.19 5.00 -21.68
N VAL A 47 4.58 4.83 -22.83
CA VAL A 47 5.24 5.09 -24.11
C VAL A 47 4.98 6.56 -24.46
N GLY A 48 6.00 7.41 -24.24
CA GLY A 48 5.96 8.84 -24.60
C GLY A 48 6.24 9.83 -23.46
N SER A 49 6.56 9.39 -22.24
CA SER A 49 7.05 10.31 -21.20
C SER A 49 8.54 10.55 -21.42
N ALA A 50 8.87 11.43 -22.37
CA ALA A 50 10.13 12.16 -22.30
C ALA A 50 10.09 12.96 -20.99
N LEU A 51 10.97 12.61 -20.07
CA LEU A 51 11.36 13.48 -18.98
C LEU A 51 12.18 14.58 -19.63
N ASP A 52 11.57 15.71 -19.96
CA ASP A 52 12.29 16.95 -20.25
C ASP A 52 11.79 18.05 -19.32
N ASP A 53 12.78 18.69 -18.71
CA ASP A 53 12.72 19.81 -17.81
C ASP A 53 11.92 20.98 -18.40
N GLU A 54 10.92 21.48 -17.67
CA GLU A 54 10.59 22.91 -17.64
C GLU A 54 9.72 23.21 -16.41
N GLN A 55 10.38 23.77 -15.41
CA GLN A 55 9.79 24.51 -14.29
C GLN A 55 9.11 25.79 -14.82
N ASP A 56 8.04 26.19 -14.13
CA ASP A 56 7.42 27.51 -14.13
C ASP A 56 6.71 27.96 -15.43
N GLU A 57 5.38 27.81 -15.48
CA GLU A 57 4.47 28.97 -15.56
C GLU A 57 2.97 28.58 -15.62
N ILE A 58 2.18 29.33 -14.83
CA ILE A 58 0.72 29.52 -14.92
C ILE A 58 -0.15 28.50 -14.15
N ASP A 59 0.17 28.46 -12.85
CA ASP A 59 -0.67 28.02 -11.73
C ASP A 59 -1.79 29.05 -11.40
N GLY A 60 -2.53 29.53 -12.40
CA GLY A 60 -3.38 30.74 -12.29
C GLY A 60 -4.90 30.56 -12.30
N ALA A 61 -5.44 29.44 -12.77
CA ALA A 61 -6.87 29.36 -13.13
C ALA A 61 -7.61 28.11 -12.65
N LEU A 62 -7.19 27.49 -11.54
CA LEU A 62 -7.90 26.34 -10.97
C LEU A 62 -8.34 26.64 -9.53
N PRO A 63 -9.59 26.28 -9.14
CA PRO A 63 -10.09 26.50 -7.79
C PRO A 63 -9.20 25.73 -6.80
N LYS A 64 -8.69 26.44 -5.78
CA LYS A 64 -7.83 25.84 -4.74
C LYS A 64 -8.55 24.65 -4.10
N PRO A 65 -8.02 23.41 -4.19
CA PRO A 65 -8.66 22.27 -3.55
C PRO A 65 -8.65 22.45 -2.03
N SER A 66 -9.81 22.24 -1.42
CA SER A 66 -9.95 22.25 0.04
C SER A 66 -9.24 21.04 0.65
N SER A 67 -8.76 21.16 1.89
CA SER A 67 -7.95 20.16 2.62
C SER A 67 -8.53 18.74 2.76
N LYS A 68 -9.69 18.43 2.16
CA LYS A 68 -10.30 17.10 2.12
C LYS A 68 -9.88 16.24 0.93
N ASP A 69 -9.24 16.82 -0.10
CA ASP A 69 -8.86 16.11 -1.35
C ASP A 69 -7.37 15.75 -1.43
N ARG A 70 -6.68 15.59 -0.29
CA ARG A 70 -5.33 14.99 -0.33
C ARG A 70 -5.48 13.48 -0.50
N PRO A 71 -5.06 12.87 -1.63
CA PRO A 71 -4.82 11.44 -1.65
C PRO A 71 -3.76 11.15 -0.60
N VAL A 72 -4.12 10.36 0.41
CA VAL A 72 -3.16 9.83 1.37
C VAL A 72 -2.12 9.08 0.56
N LYS A 73 -0.87 9.57 0.56
CA LYS A 73 0.26 8.84 0.00
C LYS A 73 0.35 7.49 0.73
N VAL A 74 -0.22 6.45 0.16
CA VAL A 74 0.01 5.08 0.61
C VAL A 74 1.41 4.73 0.13
N SER A 75 2.41 4.88 1.00
CA SER A 75 3.77 4.47 0.70
C SER A 75 3.80 2.95 0.50
N GLN A 76 3.87 2.50 -0.75
CA GLN A 76 4.12 1.10 -1.13
C GLN A 76 5.62 0.74 -1.09
N ALA A 77 6.42 1.41 -0.27
CA ALA A 77 7.72 0.84 0.08
C ALA A 77 7.44 -0.42 0.91
N PRO A 78 8.10 -1.57 0.65
CA PRO A 78 8.10 -2.66 1.60
C PRO A 78 8.72 -2.10 2.88
N GLY A 79 7.86 -1.73 3.83
CA GLY A 79 8.29 -1.13 5.07
C GLY A 79 9.31 -2.07 5.71
N ARG A 80 10.36 -1.51 6.32
CA ARG A 80 11.35 -2.26 7.11
C ARG A 80 10.65 -3.42 7.84
N PRO A 81 11.13 -4.67 7.76
CA PRO A 81 10.47 -5.77 8.46
C PRO A 81 10.45 -5.48 9.97
N TRP A 82 9.40 -5.93 10.67
CA TRP A 82 9.38 -5.91 12.13
C TRP A 82 10.20 -7.08 12.65
N PRO A 83 11.33 -6.87 13.35
CA PRO A 83 12.04 -7.96 14.02
C PRO A 83 11.29 -8.36 15.31
N ASP A 84 11.44 -9.60 15.75
CA ASP A 84 10.68 -10.13 16.90
C ASP A 84 11.03 -9.39 18.20
N ASP A 85 12.27 -8.95 18.40
CA ASP A 85 12.66 -8.13 19.55
C ASP A 85 11.95 -6.77 19.60
N GLU A 86 11.67 -6.19 18.43
CA GLU A 86 10.95 -4.92 18.34
C GLU A 86 9.45 -5.14 18.58
N LEU A 87 8.91 -6.29 18.16
CA LEU A 87 7.54 -6.69 18.51
C LEU A 87 7.40 -6.93 20.01
N LYS A 88 8.38 -7.54 20.68
CA LYS A 88 8.38 -7.70 22.15
C LYS A 88 8.30 -6.35 22.85
N ARG A 89 9.19 -5.41 22.50
CA ARG A 89 9.16 -4.04 23.06
C ARG A 89 7.85 -3.31 22.76
N LEU A 90 7.26 -3.54 21.59
CA LEU A 90 5.98 -2.96 21.22
C LEU A 90 4.83 -3.56 22.05
N ALA A 91 4.84 -4.87 22.32
CA ALA A 91 3.89 -5.51 23.21
C ALA A 91 3.97 -4.95 24.63
N ASP A 92 5.18 -4.80 25.18
CA ASP A 92 5.38 -4.19 26.51
C ASP A 92 4.77 -2.79 26.54
N ALA A 93 5.08 -1.96 25.54
CA ALA A 93 4.54 -0.61 25.47
C ALA A 93 3.02 -0.54 25.25
N PHE A 94 2.43 -1.54 24.58
CA PHE A 94 0.97 -1.66 24.48
C PHE A 94 0.33 -1.99 25.83
N LEU A 95 0.96 -2.84 26.63
CA LEU A 95 0.51 -3.16 27.99
C LEU A 95 0.64 -1.97 28.94
N ASP A 96 1.68 -1.15 28.75
CA ASP A 96 1.91 0.09 29.49
C ASP A 96 0.95 1.23 29.08
N GLY A 97 0.10 1.01 28.08
CA GLY A 97 -0.88 2.00 27.61
C GLY A 97 -0.27 3.15 26.82
N VAL A 98 0.92 2.98 26.24
CA VAL A 98 1.56 4.02 25.43
C VAL A 98 0.73 4.28 24.17
N GLU A 99 0.54 5.56 23.83
CA GLU A 99 -0.27 6.00 22.69
C GLU A 99 0.36 5.66 21.33
N ASP A 100 -0.48 5.41 20.32
CA ASP A 100 -0.03 5.04 18.96
C ASP A 100 0.85 6.10 18.30
N ASN A 101 0.64 7.38 18.63
CA ASN A 101 1.44 8.49 18.10
C ASN A 101 2.87 8.44 18.62
N GLU A 102 3.05 8.21 19.92
CA GLU A 102 4.36 8.14 20.55
C GLU A 102 5.13 6.92 20.04
N LEU A 103 4.45 5.78 19.90
CA LEU A 103 5.05 4.57 19.35
C LEU A 103 5.45 4.72 17.88
N ALA A 104 4.63 5.42 17.08
CA ALA A 104 4.96 5.73 15.69
C ALA A 104 6.26 6.55 15.60
N GLU A 105 6.43 7.56 16.45
CA GLU A 105 7.63 8.40 16.49
C GLU A 105 8.87 7.64 16.99
N ARG A 106 8.69 6.81 18.02
CA ARG A 106 9.76 5.99 18.63
C ARG A 106 10.29 4.94 17.66
N HIS A 107 9.40 4.26 16.94
CA HIS A 107 9.76 3.20 15.99
C HIS A 107 10.02 3.71 14.57
N LYS A 108 9.87 5.02 14.31
CA LYS A 108 9.97 5.64 12.98
C LYS A 108 9.05 4.98 11.96
N ARG A 109 7.79 4.78 12.36
CA ARG A 109 6.74 4.13 11.57
C ARG A 109 5.55 5.05 11.37
N ALA A 110 4.76 4.73 10.35
CA ALA A 110 3.47 5.39 10.18
C ALA A 110 2.51 4.94 11.28
N ARG A 111 1.77 5.88 11.88
CA ARG A 111 0.73 5.61 12.89
C ARG A 111 -0.27 4.51 12.48
N PRO A 112 -0.76 4.45 11.22
CA PRO A 112 -1.64 3.36 10.79
C PRO A 112 -1.03 1.96 10.94
N ALA A 113 0.29 1.81 10.77
CA ALA A 113 0.97 0.53 10.94
C ALA A 113 0.99 0.10 12.41
N ILE A 114 1.23 1.04 13.34
CA ILE A 114 1.15 0.78 14.79
C ILE A 114 -0.28 0.38 15.18
N LYS A 115 -1.28 1.09 14.66
CA LYS A 115 -2.69 0.78 14.92
C LYS A 115 -3.07 -0.64 14.46
N GLN A 116 -2.61 -1.06 13.28
CA GLN A 116 -2.82 -2.42 12.76
C GLN A 116 -2.13 -3.46 13.64
N LEU A 117 -0.92 -3.19 14.11
CA LEU A 117 -0.20 -4.05 15.05
C LEU A 117 -0.92 -4.18 16.38
N ARG A 118 -1.46 -3.08 16.92
CA ARG A 118 -2.27 -3.09 18.15
C ARG A 118 -3.53 -3.93 17.98
N GLN A 119 -4.26 -3.79 16.88
CA GLN A 119 -5.43 -4.64 16.59
C GLN A 119 -5.05 -6.13 16.60
N GLY A 120 -3.97 -6.51 15.91
CA GLY A 120 -3.48 -7.89 15.90
C GLY A 120 -3.04 -8.38 17.28
N PHE A 121 -2.43 -7.50 18.09
CA PHE A 121 -2.01 -7.80 19.46
C PHE A 121 -3.20 -8.04 20.39
N GLU A 122 -4.21 -7.16 20.36
CA GLU A 122 -5.43 -7.31 21.16
C GLU A 122 -6.23 -8.55 20.76
N CYS A 123 -6.25 -8.88 19.46
CA CYS A 123 -6.85 -10.12 18.99
C CYS A 123 -6.06 -11.36 19.44
N ALA A 124 -4.72 -11.32 19.39
CA ALA A 124 -3.88 -12.42 19.88
C ALA A 124 -4.07 -12.68 21.39
N ARG A 125 -4.43 -11.65 22.16
CA ARG A 125 -4.77 -11.75 23.59
C ARG A 125 -6.22 -12.19 23.87
N GLY A 126 -7.07 -12.25 22.85
CA GLY A 126 -8.49 -12.59 22.99
C GLY A 126 -9.39 -11.41 23.39
N ASN A 127 -8.89 -10.18 23.35
CA ASN A 127 -9.69 -8.98 23.63
C ASN A 127 -10.54 -8.54 22.42
N LEU A 128 -10.11 -8.92 21.21
CA LEU A 128 -10.84 -8.71 19.96
C LEU A 128 -11.01 -10.04 19.22
N VAL A 129 -12.12 -10.20 18.50
CA VAL A 129 -12.32 -11.33 17.57
C VAL A 129 -11.77 -10.99 16.19
N GLU A 130 -11.41 -12.00 15.39
CA GLU A 130 -10.78 -11.80 14.06
C GLU A 130 -11.67 -11.00 13.08
N ASP A 131 -12.99 -11.04 13.25
CA ASP A 131 -13.95 -10.25 12.45
C ASP A 131 -13.97 -8.74 12.81
N GLN A 132 -13.35 -8.34 13.93
CA GLN A 132 -13.31 -6.95 14.40
C GLN A 132 -12.02 -6.22 14.01
N ILE A 133 -11.08 -6.91 13.38
CA ILE A 133 -9.78 -6.35 13.00
C ILE A 133 -9.67 -6.22 11.48
N SER A 134 -8.79 -5.33 11.02
CA SER A 134 -8.51 -5.22 9.58
C SER A 134 -7.83 -6.48 9.05
N GLU A 135 -8.01 -6.79 7.75
CA GLU A 135 -7.33 -7.92 7.09
C GLU A 135 -5.81 -7.88 7.31
N VAL A 136 -5.21 -6.68 7.26
CA VAL A 136 -3.78 -6.49 7.54
C VAL A 136 -3.44 -6.86 8.98
N ALA A 137 -4.25 -6.46 9.96
CA ALA A 137 -4.04 -6.82 11.36
C ALA A 137 -4.16 -8.33 11.61
N ALA A 138 -5.06 -9.02 10.91
CA ALA A 138 -5.22 -10.46 11.00
C ALA A 138 -3.93 -11.22 10.62
N THR A 139 -3.18 -10.71 9.63
CA THR A 139 -1.89 -11.32 9.23
C THR A 139 -0.84 -11.30 10.35
N TRP A 140 -0.97 -10.41 11.35
CA TRP A 140 -0.04 -10.31 12.48
C TRP A 140 -0.39 -11.23 13.65
N VAL A 141 -1.64 -11.71 13.76
CA VAL A 141 -2.12 -12.50 14.91
C VAL A 141 -1.27 -13.76 15.15
N PRO A 142 -0.94 -14.60 14.15
CA PRO A 142 -0.11 -15.79 14.39
C PRO A 142 1.28 -15.44 14.91
N ARG A 143 1.84 -14.32 14.43
CA ARG A 143 3.17 -13.85 14.84
C ARG A 143 3.13 -13.29 16.26
N TRP A 144 2.08 -12.55 16.61
CA TRP A 144 1.86 -12.09 17.98
C TRP A 144 1.74 -13.25 18.96
N ARG A 145 0.95 -14.28 18.63
CA ARG A 145 0.83 -15.49 19.47
C ARG A 145 2.20 -16.15 19.72
N ARG A 146 3.08 -16.19 18.71
CA ARG A 146 4.45 -16.68 18.87
C ARG A 146 5.28 -15.80 19.79
N VAL A 147 5.27 -14.49 19.56
CA VAL A 147 6.05 -13.53 20.36
C VAL A 147 5.62 -13.53 21.83
N LEU A 148 4.32 -13.70 22.10
CA LEU A 148 3.75 -13.74 23.45
C LEU A 148 3.95 -15.08 24.15
N ALA A 149 4.09 -16.18 23.41
CA ALA A 149 4.32 -17.51 23.99
C ALA A 149 5.75 -17.73 24.50
N GLY A 150 6.71 -16.90 24.08
CA GLY A 150 8.13 -17.00 24.47
C GLY A 150 8.98 -17.65 23.40
#